data_AF-A0A6H1ZX21-F1
#
_entry.id   AF-A0A6H1ZX21-F1
#
_cell.length_a   1.000
_cell.length_b   1.000
_cell.length_c   1.000
_cell.angle_alpha   90.00
_cell.angle_beta   90.00
_cell.angle_gamma   90.00
#
_symmetry.space_group_name_H-M   'P 1'
#
loop_
_entity.id
_entity.type
_entity.pdbx_description
1 polymer ?
#
loop_
_entity_poly.entity_id
_entity_poly.type
_entity_poly.pdbx_seq_one_letter_code
_entity_poly.pdbx_strand_id
1 'polypeptide(L)' 'MINFTLEELMVMASRKAEEADLKVNAVNGHLTIFKFTTHWKIYPGTPDLDGGKGRKEIRELQGFDTLEEALKDYILRD' A
#
# COMPACT_ATOMS: atom_id res chain seq x y z
N MET A 1 1.38 3.72 -24.49
CA MET A 1 1.35 3.65 -23.01
C MET A 1 -0.09 3.36 -22.62
N ILE A 2 -0.33 2.27 -21.89
CA ILE A 2 -1.67 2.03 -21.32
C ILE A 2 -1.75 2.91 -20.08
N ASN A 3 -2.68 3.87 -20.09
CA ASN A 3 -3.00 4.64 -18.90
C ASN A 3 -4.10 3.89 -18.14
N PHE A 4 -3.80 3.50 -16.91
CA PHE A 4 -4.80 3.00 -15.98
C PHE A 4 -5.45 4.17 -15.25
N THR A 5 -6.75 4.07 -15.04
CA THR A 5 -7.50 4.93 -14.13
C THR A 5 -7.09 4.66 -12.68
N LEU A 6 -7.40 5.60 -11.78
CA LEU A 6 -7.14 5.42 -10.35
C LEU A 6 -7.90 4.20 -9.79
N GLU A 7 -9.13 3.96 -10.25
CA GLU A 7 -9.94 2.82 -9.85
C GLU A 7 -9.27 1.49 -10.25
N GLU A 8 -8.79 1.38 -11.49
CA GLU A 8 -8.07 0.19 -11.95
C GLU A 8 -6.79 -0.05 -11.12
N LEU A 9 -6.05 1.01 -10.79
CA LEU A 9 -4.88 0.89 -9.92
C LEU A 9 -5.24 0.42 -8.52
N MET A 10 -6.35 0.91 -7.94
CA MET A 10 -6.82 0.46 -6.64
C MET A 10 -7.24 -1.02 -6.65
N VAL A 11 -7.89 -1.49 -7.72
CA VAL A 11 -8.27 -2.90 -7.90
C VAL A 11 -7.01 -3.77 -8.02
N MET A 12 -6.04 -3.36 -8.83
CA MET A 12 -4.78 -4.09 -8.99
C MET A 12 -3.99 -4.17 -7.68
N ALA A 13 -3.89 -3.06 -6.94
CA ALA A 13 -3.20 -3.03 -5.65
C ALA A 13 -3.90 -3.90 -4.60
N SER A 14 -5.23 -3.88 -4.55
CA SER A 14 -6.00 -4.72 -3.61
C SER A 14 -5.77 -6.21 -3.88
N ARG A 15 -5.80 -6.63 -5.15
CA ARG A 15 -5.51 -8.01 -5.54
C ARG A 15 -4.10 -8.44 -5.16
N LYS A 16 -3.12 -7.57 -5.35
CA LYS A 16 -1.75 -7.85 -4.93
C LYS A 16 -1.63 -8.04 -3.41
N ALA A 17 -2.33 -7.24 -2.61
CA ALA A 17 -2.34 -7.39 -1.16
C ALA A 17 -2.98 -8.73 -0.73
N GLU A 18 -4.04 -9.16 -1.40
CA GLU A 18 -4.66 -10.48 -1.21
C GLU A 18 -3.69 -11.62 -1.55
N GLU A 19 -3.00 -11.54 -2.69
CA GLU A 19 -2.00 -12.54 -3.09
C GLU A 19 -0.81 -12.61 -2.13
N ALA A 20 -0.38 -11.47 -1.56
CA ALA A 20 0.66 -11.43 -0.55
C ALA A 20 0.22 -12.11 0.75
N ASP A 21 -1.07 -12.04 1.11
CA ASP A 21 -1.61 -12.70 2.30
C ASP A 21 -1.54 -14.22 2.18
N LEU A 22 -1.93 -14.75 1.02
CA LEU A 22 -1.88 -16.18 0.73
C LEU A 22 -0.47 -16.77 0.82
N LYS A 23 0.57 -15.94 0.67
CA LYS A 23 1.98 -16.36 0.74
C LYS A 23 2.57 -16.26 2.15
N VAL A 24 2.14 -15.32 2.98
CA VAL A 24 2.85 -14.94 4.22
C VAL A 24 1.96 -14.96 5.48
N ASN A 25 0.63 -15.16 5.37
CA ASN A 25 -0.33 -15.09 6.48
C ASN A 25 -0.20 -13.81 7.34
N ALA A 26 0.31 -12.73 6.76
CA ALA A 26 0.79 -11.57 7.51
C ALA A 26 0.03 -10.28 7.21
N VAL A 27 -0.80 -10.24 6.15
CA VAL A 27 -1.39 -8.98 5.66
C VAL A 27 -2.94 -8.99 5.66
N ASN A 28 -3.57 -10.08 6.09
CA ASN A 28 -5.02 -10.25 6.24
C ASN A 28 -5.84 -9.86 5.00
N GLY A 29 -5.24 -9.85 3.80
CA GLY A 29 -5.87 -9.41 2.55
C GLY A 29 -6.26 -7.93 2.49
N HIS A 30 -5.76 -7.09 3.40
CA HIS A 30 -6.08 -5.67 3.42
C HIS A 30 -5.02 -4.85 2.68
N LEU A 31 -5.42 -3.75 2.05
CA LEU A 31 -4.53 -2.71 1.55
C LEU A 31 -4.78 -1.43 2.35
N THR A 32 -3.79 -0.94 3.07
CA THR A 32 -3.90 0.32 3.80
C THR A 32 -3.28 1.45 3.00
N ILE A 33 -4.06 2.52 2.81
CA ILE A 33 -3.63 3.76 2.17
C ILE A 33 -3.48 4.84 3.24
N PHE A 34 -2.28 5.40 3.36
CA PHE A 34 -2.01 6.50 4.28
C PHE A 34 -1.93 7.82 3.53
N LYS A 35 -2.79 8.77 3.91
CA LYS A 35 -2.67 10.17 3.50
C LYS A 35 -1.94 10.99 4.57
N PHE A 36 -0.74 11.47 4.24
CA PHE A 36 -0.04 12.49 5.01
C PHE A 36 -0.26 13.87 4.39
N THR A 37 0.00 14.94 5.14
CA THR A 37 -0.13 16.31 4.64
C THR A 37 0.60 16.51 3.31
N THR A 38 1.80 15.94 3.17
CA THR A 38 2.66 16.17 2.00
C THR A 38 2.77 14.98 1.04
N HIS A 39 2.33 13.78 1.43
CA HIS A 39 2.57 12.58 0.62
C HIS A 39 1.57 11.46 0.91
N TRP A 40 1.67 10.38 0.16
CA TRP A 40 0.90 9.16 0.25
C TRP A 40 1.83 7.98 0.48
N LYS A 41 1.36 6.98 1.23
CA LYS A 41 2.06 5.70 1.38
C LYS A 41 1.06 4.55 1.27
N ILE A 42 1.54 3.42 0.75
CA ILE A 42 0.78 2.17 0.65
C ILE A 42 1.44 1.13 1.54
N TYR A 43 0.65 0.44 2.35
CA TYR A 43 1.12 -0.64 3.20
C TYR A 43 0.22 -1.87 3.01
N PRO A 44 0.79 -3.06 2.74
CA PRO A 44 0.01 -4.28 2.69
C PRO A 44 -0.37 -4.72 4.11
N GLY A 45 -1.67 -4.84 4.35
CA GLY A 45 -2.26 -5.22 5.63
C GLY A 45 -2.62 -4.05 6.53
N THR A 46 -2.92 -4.37 7.79
CA THR A 46 -3.38 -3.39 8.80
C THR A 46 -2.31 -3.26 9.88
N PRO A 47 -1.43 -2.25 9.82
CA PRO A 47 -0.33 -2.11 10.76
C PRO A 47 -0.83 -1.72 12.16
N ASP A 48 -0.17 -2.22 13.20
CA ASP A 48 -0.48 -1.88 14.60
C ASP A 48 0.01 -0.46 14.95
N LEU A 49 -0.87 0.53 14.78
CA LEU A 49 -0.59 1.93 15.10
C LEU A 49 -0.77 2.27 16.57
N ASP A 50 -1.63 1.53 17.27
CA ASP A 50 -2.02 1.79 18.65
C ASP A 50 -0.95 1.28 19.61
N GLY A 51 -0.46 0.06 19.39
CA GLY A 51 0.70 -0.52 20.09
C GLY A 51 2.04 0.04 19.62
N GLY A 52 2.04 0.84 18.54
CA GLY A 52 3.20 1.59 18.05
C GLY A 52 4.20 0.79 17.21
N LYS A 53 4.03 -0.53 17.07
CA LYS A 53 4.92 -1.40 16.27
C LYS A 53 4.91 -1.02 14.78
N GLY A 54 3.71 -0.84 14.22
CA GLY A 54 3.52 -0.48 12.80
C GLY A 54 3.97 0.94 12.45
N ARG A 55 4.14 1.83 13.44
CA ARG A 55 4.59 3.21 13.18
C ARG A 55 6.01 3.27 12.63
N LYS A 56 6.89 2.37 13.09
CA LYS A 56 8.28 2.30 12.60
C LYS A 56 8.30 1.90 11.12
N GLU A 57 7.56 0.85 10.79
CA GLU A 57 7.45 0.34 9.42
C GLU A 57 6.89 1.41 8.47
N ILE A 58 5.81 2.09 8.86
CA ILE A 58 5.22 3.17 8.04
C ILE A 58 6.17 4.36 7.88
N ARG A 59 6.98 4.66 8.90
CA ARG A 59 7.96 5.75 8.80
C ARG A 59 9.00 5.45 7.74
N GLU A 60 9.43 4.19 7.63
CA GLU A 60 10.46 3.73 6.69
C GLU A 60 9.94 3.55 5.25
N LEU A 61 8.62 3.45 5.06
CA LEU A 61 8.02 3.43 3.72
C LEU A 61 8.32 4.72 2.93
N GLN A 62 8.55 4.56 1.63
CA GLN A 62 8.62 5.67 0.68
C GLN A 62 7.30 6.43 0.63
N GLY A 63 7.38 7.76 0.59
CA GLY A 63 6.25 8.66 0.34
C GLY A 63 6.23 9.13 -1.11
N PHE A 64 5.03 9.32 -1.65
CA PHE A 64 4.79 9.83 -3.00
C PHE A 64 3.86 11.04 -2.98
N ASP A 65 4.04 11.96 -3.92
CA ASP A 65 3.25 13.19 -3.97
C ASP A 65 1.78 12.90 -4.33
N THR A 66 1.56 11.88 -5.15
CA THR A 66 0.22 11.44 -5.57
C THR A 66 -0.11 10.01 -5.13
N LEU A 67 -1.41 9.73 -4.98
CA LEU A 67 -1.90 8.37 -4.72
C LEU A 67 -1.59 7.43 -5.90
N GLU A 68 -1.66 7.96 -7.13
CA GLU A 68 -1.38 7.20 -8.36
C GLU A 68 0.05 6.66 -8.37
N GLU A 69 1.04 7.49 -8.05
CA GLU A 69 2.45 7.09 -7.95
C GLU A 69 2.65 6.05 -6.85
N ALA A 70 2.02 6.24 -5.69
CA ALA A 70 2.12 5.30 -4.58
C ALA A 70 1.54 3.92 -4.94
N LEU A 71 0.41 3.89 -5.65
CA LEU A 71 -0.20 2.64 -6.12
C LEU A 71 0.65 1.97 -7.20
N LYS A 72 1.15 2.72 -8.18
CA LYS A 72 2.03 2.20 -9.24
C LYS A 72 3.28 1.58 -8.66
N ASP A 73 3.94 2.28 -7.75
CA ASP A 73 5.11 1.79 -7.05
C ASP A 73 4.79 0.50 -6.25
N TYR A 74 3.71 0.48 -5.47
CA TYR A 74 3.30 -0.72 -4.75
C TYR A 74 3.03 -1.91 -5.69
N ILE A 75 2.34 -1.70 -6.81
CA ILE A 75 2.03 -2.74 -7.81
C ILE A 75 3.30 -3.30 -8.45
N LEU A 76 4.29 -2.46 -8.74
CA LEU A 76 5.50 -2.83 -9.49
C LEU A 76 6.65 -3.38 -8.64
N ARG A 77 6.60 -3.26 -7.31
CA ARG A 77 7.60 -3.85 -6.39
C ARG A 77 7.53 -5.39 -6.40
N ASP A 78 8.65 -6.09 -6.21
CA ASP A 78 8.66 -7.57 -6.12
C ASP A 78 8.22 -8.08 -4.74
#